data_AF-A0AAV7JEU3-F1
#
_entry.id   AF-A0AAV7JEU3-F1
#
_cell.length_a   1.000
_cell.length_b   1.000
_cell.length_c   1.000
_cell.angle_alpha   90.00
_cell.angle_beta   90.00
_cell.angle_gamma   90.00
#
_symmetry.space_group_name_H-M   'P 1'
#
loop_
_entity.id
_entity.type
_entity.pdbx_description
1 polymer ?
#
loop_
_entity_poly.entity_id
_entity_poly.type
_entity_poly.pdbx_seq_one_letter_code
_entity_poly.pdbx_strand_id
1 'polypeptide(L)'
;MDVDDVINPLPPLPTDPVSYPQISTVPDPIRLQGVGSTTIFGLNNRFSMDYPTVLNGKVAEEEFQKTVYRINRILQYEISQNVKWLLCGCFCCCCTLGISMGPAIILSRNTRNKVQKELSYENVRLYHKIGLHWKLEKESLDDSHLRHYVLVLEFLPKEPILYPD
;
A
#
# COMPACT_ATOMS: atom_id res chain seq x y z
N MET A 1 18.16 53.39 55.49
CA MET A 1 17.86 52.04 54.97
C MET A 1 17.36 52.28 53.58
N ASP A 2 18.32 52.26 52.66
CA ASP A 2 18.19 52.79 51.31
C ASP A 2 17.29 51.91 50.44
N VAL A 3 16.45 52.62 49.70
CA VAL A 3 15.55 52.12 48.66
C VAL A 3 16.36 52.21 47.37
N ASP A 4 17.06 51.13 47.01
CA ASP A 4 17.63 50.98 45.68
C ASP A 4 17.18 49.63 45.11
N ASP A 5 16.28 49.77 44.16
CA ASP A 5 15.91 48.84 43.10
C ASP A 5 17.07 47.94 42.63
N VAL A 6 17.01 46.65 42.95
CA VAL A 6 17.68 45.62 42.13
C VAL A 6 16.67 45.12 41.10
N ILE A 7 16.39 45.98 40.13
CA ILE A 7 15.86 45.57 38.83
C ILE A 7 16.97 44.76 38.17
N ASN A 8 16.95 43.44 38.37
CA ASN A 8 17.78 42.56 37.55
C ASN A 8 17.33 42.72 36.09
N PRO A 9 18.23 43.07 35.16
CA PRO A 9 17.86 43.15 33.75
C PRO A 9 17.40 41.75 33.30
N LEU A 10 16.20 41.70 32.72
CA LEU A 10 15.67 40.49 32.12
C LEU A 10 16.68 39.99 31.07
N PRO A 11 17.07 38.71 31.08
CA PRO A 11 17.98 38.18 30.08
C PRO A 11 17.40 38.44 28.68
N PRO A 12 18.24 38.80 27.69
CA PRO A 12 17.75 39.09 26.34
C PRO A 12 16.99 37.89 25.80
N LEU A 13 15.78 38.15 25.30
CA LEU A 13 14.96 37.14 24.64
C LEU A 13 15.79 36.53 23.48
N PRO A 14 15.92 35.20 23.37
CA PRO A 14 16.65 34.60 22.27
C PRO A 14 16.05 35.05 20.93
N THR A 15 16.83 35.79 20.13
CA THR A 15 16.45 36.30 18.80
C THR A 15 16.71 35.28 17.69
N ASP A 16 17.05 34.05 18.02
CA ASP A 16 17.21 33.01 17.02
C ASP A 16 15.82 32.59 16.53
N PRO A 17 15.55 32.58 15.21
CA PRO A 17 14.34 31.99 14.70
C PRO A 17 14.35 30.52 15.14
N VAL A 18 13.48 30.17 16.09
CA VAL A 18 13.19 28.79 16.45
C VAL A 18 12.68 28.15 15.16
N SER A 19 13.60 27.51 14.45
CA SER A 19 13.28 26.65 13.32
C SER A 19 12.59 25.44 13.92
N TYR A 20 11.27 25.55 14.10
CA TYR A 20 10.44 24.40 14.36
C TYR A 20 10.77 23.41 13.25
N PRO A 21 11.35 22.23 13.55
CA PRO A 21 11.53 21.23 12.53
C PRO A 21 10.12 20.94 12.02
N GLN A 22 9.85 21.28 10.76
CA GLN A 22 8.64 20.87 10.06
C GLN A 22 8.77 19.37 9.84
N ILE A 23 8.64 18.58 10.92
CA ILE A 23 8.60 17.14 10.83
C ILE A 23 7.21 16.84 10.28
N SER A 24 7.10 16.81 8.96
CA SER A 24 5.98 16.16 8.29
C SER A 24 6.13 14.67 8.59
N THR A 25 5.70 14.25 9.78
CA THR A 25 5.71 12.85 10.23
C THR A 25 4.57 12.13 9.50
N VAL A 26 4.74 11.88 8.20
CA VAL A 26 3.91 10.90 7.52
C VAL A 26 4.23 9.55 8.14
N PRO A 27 3.26 8.86 8.76
CA PRO A 27 3.51 7.56 9.38
C PRO A 27 3.97 6.54 8.34
N ASP A 28 4.74 5.54 8.79
CA ASP A 28 5.25 4.49 7.91
C ASP A 28 4.10 3.73 7.22
N PRO A 29 4.26 3.40 5.93
CA PRO A 29 3.22 2.72 5.16
C PRO A 29 3.02 1.28 5.66
N ILE A 30 1.77 0.85 5.75
CA ILE A 30 1.42 -0.49 6.21
C ILE A 30 1.54 -1.47 5.04
N ARG A 31 2.32 -2.52 5.22
CA ARG A 31 2.55 -3.56 4.22
C ARG A 31 1.77 -4.83 4.58
N LEU A 32 0.89 -5.27 3.69
CA LEU A 32 0.17 -6.53 3.85
C LEU A 32 0.95 -7.64 3.14
N GLN A 33 1.38 -8.61 3.92
CA GLN A 33 2.06 -9.79 3.39
C GLN A 33 1.07 -10.74 2.72
N GLY A 34 1.54 -11.36 1.64
CA GLY A 34 0.84 -12.48 1.01
C GLY A 34 0.97 -13.72 1.89
N VAL A 35 -0.16 -14.31 2.28
CA VAL A 35 -0.21 -15.51 3.15
C VAL A 35 -0.47 -16.80 2.39
N GLY A 36 -0.62 -16.71 1.07
CA GLY A 36 -0.86 -17.87 0.23
C GLY A 36 0.38 -18.72 -0.05
N SER A 37 0.17 -20.03 -0.18
CA SER A 37 1.20 -21.01 -0.54
C SER A 37 1.55 -21.03 -2.04
N THR A 38 0.91 -20.18 -2.85
CA THR A 38 1.06 -20.19 -4.31
C THR A 38 1.27 -18.78 -4.83
N THR A 39 2.42 -18.59 -5.48
CA THR A 39 2.77 -17.37 -6.20
C THR A 39 2.79 -17.66 -7.70
N ILE A 40 2.02 -16.91 -8.48
CA ILE A 40 2.03 -17.02 -9.95
C ILE A 40 2.44 -15.65 -10.52
N PHE A 41 3.55 -15.61 -11.26
CA PHE A 41 4.15 -14.39 -11.81
C PHE A 41 4.40 -13.26 -10.79
N GLY A 42 4.75 -13.63 -9.55
CA GLY A 42 5.00 -12.70 -8.45
C GLY A 42 3.74 -12.21 -7.72
N LEU A 43 2.53 -12.57 -8.15
CA LEU A 43 1.30 -12.28 -7.38
C LEU A 43 1.01 -13.43 -6.42
N ASN A 44 0.81 -13.11 -5.14
CA ASN A 44 0.32 -14.08 -4.17
C ASN A 44 -1.18 -14.32 -4.40
N ASN A 45 -1.63 -15.57 -4.23
CA ASN A 45 -3.04 -15.93 -4.38
C ASN A 45 -3.95 -15.39 -3.27
N ARG A 46 -3.37 -14.93 -2.15
CA ARG A 46 -4.09 -14.39 -1.00
C ARG A 46 -3.23 -13.44 -0.19
N PHE A 47 -3.81 -12.30 0.19
CA PHE A 47 -3.26 -11.37 1.17
C PHE A 47 -3.90 -11.57 2.55
N SER A 48 -3.14 -11.28 3.61
CA SER A 48 -3.67 -11.34 4.97
C SER A 48 -4.84 -10.39 5.17
N MET A 49 -5.86 -10.85 5.89
CA MET A 49 -6.99 -10.03 6.33
C MET A 49 -6.83 -9.55 7.78
N ASP A 50 -5.66 -9.79 8.38
CA ASP A 50 -5.36 -9.34 9.74
C ASP A 50 -5.41 -7.82 9.80
N TYR A 51 -6.23 -7.30 10.72
CA TYR A 51 -6.44 -5.87 10.85
C TYR A 51 -5.22 -5.21 11.53
N PRO A 52 -4.52 -4.28 10.86
CA PRO A 52 -3.38 -3.60 11.46
C PRO A 52 -3.86 -2.61 12.52
N THR A 53 -3.36 -2.75 13.74
CA THR A 53 -3.75 -1.91 14.90
C THR A 53 -3.48 -0.42 14.69
N VAL A 54 -2.56 -0.06 13.79
CA VAL A 54 -2.24 1.32 13.39
C VAL A 54 -3.42 2.01 12.67
N LEU A 55 -4.35 1.25 12.08
CA LEU A 55 -5.57 1.79 11.47
C LEU A 55 -6.69 2.04 12.47
N ASN A 56 -6.54 1.63 13.74
CA ASN A 56 -7.59 1.74 14.74
C ASN A 56 -8.05 3.21 14.89
N GLY A 57 -9.36 3.43 14.77
CA GLY A 57 -9.97 4.76 14.77
C GLY A 57 -9.90 5.54 13.45
N LYS A 58 -9.28 5.01 12.37
CA LYS A 58 -9.28 5.63 11.03
C LYS A 58 -10.20 4.91 10.04
N VAL A 59 -10.14 3.58 10.01
CA VAL A 59 -10.95 2.71 9.14
C VAL A 59 -11.69 1.72 10.02
N ALA A 60 -12.95 1.44 9.72
CA ALA A 60 -13.64 0.33 10.37
C ALA A 60 -13.06 -1.01 9.89
N GLU A 61 -12.79 -1.94 10.81
CA GLU A 61 -12.21 -3.25 10.48
C GLU A 61 -13.02 -3.97 9.39
N GLU A 62 -14.35 -3.85 9.41
CA GLU A 62 -15.24 -4.42 8.40
C GLU A 62 -14.97 -3.89 6.98
N GLU A 63 -14.73 -2.59 6.81
CA GLU A 63 -14.47 -2.01 5.48
C GLU A 63 -13.06 -2.37 5.00
N PHE A 64 -12.09 -2.47 5.91
CA PHE A 64 -10.75 -2.98 5.59
C PHE A 64 -10.82 -4.43 5.09
N GLN A 65 -11.44 -5.32 5.87
CA GLN A 65 -11.57 -6.74 5.52
C GLN A 65 -12.34 -6.92 4.21
N LYS A 66 -13.37 -6.11 3.97
CA LYS A 66 -14.15 -6.12 2.73
C LYS A 66 -13.33 -5.69 1.51
N THR A 67 -12.48 -4.68 1.62
CA THR A 67 -11.54 -4.29 0.55
C THR A 67 -10.58 -5.44 0.26
N VAL A 68 -9.92 -5.99 1.27
CA VAL A 68 -8.97 -7.10 1.10
C VAL A 68 -9.66 -8.35 0.55
N TYR A 69 -10.89 -8.65 0.98
CA TYR A 69 -11.69 -9.74 0.46
C TYR A 69 -12.01 -9.58 -1.04
N ARG A 70 -12.38 -8.38 -1.50
CA ARG A 70 -12.60 -8.10 -2.93
C ARG A 70 -11.33 -8.33 -3.75
N ILE A 71 -10.18 -7.86 -3.26
CA ILE A 71 -8.89 -8.08 -3.91
C ILE A 71 -8.58 -9.59 -3.98
N ASN A 72 -8.73 -10.31 -2.87
CA ASN A 72 -8.51 -11.75 -2.81
C ASN A 72 -9.41 -12.53 -3.78
N ARG A 73 -10.68 -12.12 -3.95
CA ARG A 73 -11.58 -12.74 -4.94
C ARG A 73 -11.10 -12.52 -6.38
N ILE A 74 -10.65 -11.31 -6.72
CA ILE A 74 -10.08 -11.02 -8.05
C ILE A 74 -8.85 -11.90 -8.27
N LEU A 75 -7.93 -11.97 -7.30
CA LEU A 75 -6.72 -12.78 -7.39
C LEU A 75 -7.03 -14.26 -7.60
N GLN A 76 -7.92 -14.85 -6.80
CA GLN A 76 -8.29 -16.26 -6.92
C GLN A 76 -8.95 -16.58 -8.26
N TYR A 77 -9.85 -15.71 -8.72
CA TYR A 77 -10.50 -15.87 -10.01
C TYR A 77 -9.49 -15.81 -11.15
N GLU A 78 -8.63 -14.78 -11.17
CA GLU A 78 -7.62 -14.61 -12.20
C GLU A 78 -6.57 -15.72 -12.19
N ILE A 79 -6.14 -16.19 -11.03
CA ILE A 79 -5.22 -17.33 -10.92
C ILE A 79 -5.86 -18.60 -11.49
N SER A 80 -7.12 -18.88 -11.17
CA SER A 80 -7.84 -20.03 -11.71
C SER A 80 -7.98 -19.95 -13.24
N GLN A 81 -8.23 -18.75 -13.77
CA GLN A 81 -8.25 -18.53 -15.22
C GLN A 81 -6.85 -18.71 -15.82
N ASN A 82 -5.81 -18.10 -15.24
CA ASN A 82 -4.43 -18.18 -15.71
C ASN A 82 -3.94 -19.63 -15.77
N VAL A 83 -4.29 -20.46 -14.78
CA VAL A 83 -3.97 -21.90 -14.77
C VAL A 83 -4.70 -22.64 -15.88
N LYS A 84 -6.00 -22.36 -16.11
CA LYS A 84 -6.75 -22.95 -17.23
C LYS A 84 -6.14 -22.58 -18.58
N TRP A 85 -5.74 -21.33 -18.77
CA TRP A 85 -5.06 -20.86 -19.97
C TRP A 85 -3.69 -21.52 -20.15
N LEU A 86 -2.93 -21.67 -19.06
CA LEU A 86 -1.62 -22.33 -19.09
C LEU A 86 -1.73 -23.83 -19.40
N LEU A 87 -2.72 -24.52 -18.82
CA LEU A 87 -3.00 -25.93 -19.11
C LEU A 87 -3.49 -26.12 -20.56
N CYS A 88 -4.38 -25.26 -21.03
CA CYS A 88 -4.83 -25.27 -22.43
C CYS A 88 -3.66 -25.03 -23.40
N GLY A 89 -2.80 -24.04 -23.10
CA GLY A 89 -1.59 -23.76 -23.87
C GLY A 89 -0.59 -24.92 -23.86
N CYS A 90 -0.44 -25.61 -22.73
CA CYS A 90 0.41 -26.80 -22.61
C CYS A 90 -0.13 -27.95 -23.45
N PHE A 91 -1.43 -28.25 -23.35
CA PHE A 91 -2.08 -29.33 -24.11
C PHE A 91 -2.06 -29.07 -25.63
N CYS A 92 -2.22 -27.82 -26.06
CA CYS A 92 -2.13 -27.43 -27.47
C CYS A 92 -0.68 -27.35 -28.00
N CYS A 93 0.30 -27.00 -27.14
CA CYS A 93 1.72 -26.96 -27.49
C CYS A 93 2.29 -28.33 -27.84
N CYS A 94 1.79 -29.40 -27.21
CA CYS A 94 2.20 -30.78 -27.51
C CYS A 94 1.81 -31.26 -28.91
N CYS A 95 0.91 -30.55 -29.60
CA CYS A 95 0.29 -31.03 -30.84
C CYS A 95 0.57 -30.14 -32.07
N THR A 96 0.94 -28.86 -31.89
CA THR A 96 1.09 -27.92 -33.01
C THR A 96 2.26 -26.93 -32.78
N LEU A 97 3.41 -27.22 -33.40
CA LEU A 97 4.53 -26.31 -33.72
C LEU A 97 4.65 -24.99 -32.90
N GLY A 98 4.84 -25.09 -31.59
CA GLY A 98 5.50 -24.05 -30.78
C GLY A 98 4.82 -22.68 -30.74
N ILE A 99 3.54 -22.59 -30.37
CA ILE A 99 2.93 -21.30 -30.03
C ILE A 99 3.42 -20.86 -28.63
N SER A 100 4.57 -20.19 -28.67
CA SER A 100 5.07 -19.13 -27.80
C SER A 100 4.34 -18.88 -26.46
N MET A 101 5.12 -18.96 -25.38
CA MET A 101 4.85 -18.54 -23.99
C MET A 101 4.45 -17.04 -23.79
N GLY A 102 4.02 -16.33 -24.84
CA GLY A 102 3.54 -14.95 -24.76
C GLY A 102 2.25 -14.71 -23.96
N PRO A 103 1.22 -15.58 -24.01
CA PRO A 103 -0.05 -15.35 -23.32
C PRO A 103 0.10 -15.27 -21.80
N ALA A 104 0.99 -16.09 -21.23
CA ALA A 104 1.26 -16.15 -19.79
C ALA A 104 1.72 -14.80 -19.21
N ILE A 105 2.58 -14.08 -19.95
CA ILE A 105 3.09 -12.75 -19.56
C ILE A 105 1.97 -11.71 -19.63
N ILE A 106 1.11 -11.76 -20.66
CA ILE A 106 -0.02 -10.83 -20.84
C ILE A 106 -1.07 -11.03 -19.74
N LEU A 107 -1.38 -12.28 -19.39
CA LEU A 107 -2.32 -12.65 -18.32
C LEU A 107 -1.92 -12.02 -16.98
N SER A 108 -0.62 -12.09 -16.63
CA SER A 108 -0.09 -11.42 -15.42
C SER A 108 -0.27 -9.89 -15.44
N ARG A 109 -0.19 -9.24 -16.61
CA ARG A 109 -0.44 -7.78 -16.74
C ARG A 109 -1.92 -7.46 -16.51
N ASN A 110 -2.80 -8.28 -17.06
CA ASN A 110 -4.25 -8.10 -16.92
C ASN A 110 -4.71 -8.22 -15.46
N THR A 111 -4.25 -9.26 -14.75
CA THR A 111 -4.56 -9.45 -13.33
C THR A 111 -4.13 -8.24 -12.49
N ARG A 112 -2.91 -7.73 -12.73
CA ARG A 112 -2.40 -6.53 -12.05
C ARG A 112 -3.26 -5.29 -12.32
N ASN A 113 -3.63 -5.06 -13.58
CA ASN A 113 -4.45 -3.93 -13.95
C ASN A 113 -5.84 -3.98 -13.30
N LYS A 114 -6.43 -5.18 -13.16
CA LYS A 114 -7.71 -5.37 -12.46
C LYS A 114 -7.60 -5.06 -10.97
N VAL A 115 -6.58 -5.60 -10.30
CA VAL A 115 -6.31 -5.32 -8.88
C VAL A 115 -6.07 -3.82 -8.68
N GLN A 116 -5.23 -3.20 -9.50
CA GLN A 116 -4.94 -1.77 -9.41
C GLN A 116 -6.18 -0.91 -9.68
N LYS A 117 -7.04 -1.31 -10.61
CA LYS A 117 -8.32 -0.64 -10.85
C LYS A 117 -9.26 -0.72 -9.64
N GLU A 118 -9.36 -1.90 -9.02
CA GLU A 118 -10.16 -2.09 -7.80
C GLU A 118 -9.62 -1.24 -6.64
N LEU A 119 -8.29 -1.23 -6.45
CA LEU A 119 -7.63 -0.37 -5.46
C LEU A 119 -7.90 1.11 -5.70
N SER A 120 -7.75 1.57 -6.95
CA SER A 120 -8.05 2.96 -7.32
C SER A 120 -9.52 3.33 -7.06
N TYR A 121 -10.44 2.40 -7.30
CA TYR A 121 -11.85 2.60 -7.00
C TYR A 121 -12.11 2.75 -5.50
N GLU A 122 -11.58 1.84 -4.68
CA GLU A 122 -11.71 1.90 -3.22
C GLU A 122 -11.01 3.14 -2.62
N ASN A 123 -9.89 3.55 -3.20
CA ASN A 123 -9.19 4.78 -2.83
C ASN A 123 -10.08 6.01 -2.95
N VAL A 124 -10.68 6.22 -4.12
CA VAL A 124 -11.57 7.36 -4.35
C VAL A 124 -12.86 7.25 -3.52
N ARG A 125 -13.39 6.03 -3.37
CA ARG A 125 -14.63 5.76 -2.63
C ARG A 125 -14.51 6.07 -1.14
N LEU A 126 -13.43 5.62 -0.50
CA LEU A 126 -13.27 5.61 0.96
C LEU A 126 -11.91 6.18 1.40
N TYR A 127 -10.80 5.57 0.96
CA TYR A 127 -9.51 5.76 1.63
C TYR A 127 -8.95 7.19 1.48
N HIS A 128 -9.18 7.86 0.35
CA HIS A 128 -8.78 9.25 0.17
C HIS A 128 -9.50 10.21 1.13
N LYS A 129 -10.76 9.91 1.50
CA LYS A 129 -11.54 10.74 2.43
C LYS A 129 -10.99 10.74 3.86
N ILE A 130 -10.22 9.70 4.20
CA ILE A 130 -9.65 9.46 5.53
C ILE A 130 -8.13 9.62 5.54
N GLY A 131 -7.54 10.10 4.45
CA GLY A 131 -6.10 10.35 4.32
C GLY A 131 -5.28 9.07 4.18
N LEU A 132 -5.80 8.07 3.46
CA LEU A 132 -5.13 6.81 3.18
C LEU A 132 -5.09 6.54 1.67
N HIS A 133 -4.09 5.79 1.23
CA HIS A 133 -3.92 5.42 -0.18
C HIS A 133 -3.40 3.99 -0.32
N TRP A 134 -4.19 3.13 -0.97
CA TRP A 134 -3.73 1.81 -1.37
C TRP A 134 -2.95 1.85 -2.67
N LYS A 135 -1.83 1.13 -2.69
CA LYS A 135 -1.05 0.85 -3.90
C LYS A 135 -0.61 -0.61 -3.91
N LEU A 136 -0.31 -1.09 -5.12
CA LEU A 136 0.32 -2.39 -5.33
C LEU A 136 1.81 -2.15 -5.65
N GLU A 137 2.69 -2.57 -4.76
CA GLU A 137 4.14 -2.37 -4.90
C GLU A 137 4.86 -3.69 -5.19
N LYS A 138 5.99 -3.62 -5.89
CA LYS A 138 6.78 -4.79 -6.29
C LYS A 138 8.03 -4.85 -5.40
N GLU A 139 8.14 -5.91 -4.61
CA GLU A 139 9.20 -6.13 -3.63
C GLU A 139 10.06 -7.33 -4.03
N SER A 140 11.38 -7.26 -3.85
CA SER A 140 12.29 -8.39 -4.02
C SER A 140 12.41 -9.15 -2.70
N LEU A 141 12.31 -10.47 -2.74
CA LEU A 141 12.65 -11.29 -1.57
C LEU A 141 14.19 -11.39 -1.49
N ASP A 142 14.77 -11.19 -0.31
CA ASP A 142 16.22 -10.98 -0.08
C ASP A 142 17.18 -12.05 -0.62
N ASP A 143 16.69 -13.19 -1.11
CA ASP A 143 17.52 -14.26 -1.69
C ASP A 143 17.04 -14.79 -3.05
N SER A 144 16.04 -14.16 -3.68
CA SER A 144 15.54 -14.61 -4.99
C SER A 144 15.34 -13.45 -5.97
N HIS A 145 15.67 -13.65 -7.25
CA HIS A 145 15.24 -12.76 -8.33
C HIS A 145 13.72 -12.68 -8.50
N LEU A 146 12.97 -13.46 -7.70
CA LEU A 146 11.53 -13.54 -7.70
C LEU A 146 10.97 -12.33 -6.95
N ARG A 147 10.46 -11.40 -7.74
CA ARG A 147 9.80 -10.21 -7.23
C ARG A 147 8.34 -10.52 -6.94
N HIS A 148 7.89 -10.21 -5.74
CA HIS A 148 6.53 -10.41 -5.27
C HIS A 148 5.79 -9.09 -5.20
N TYR A 149 4.47 -9.14 -5.39
CA TYR A 149 3.61 -7.98 -5.23
C TYR A 149 3.07 -7.94 -3.81
N VAL A 150 3.21 -6.80 -3.16
CA VAL A 150 2.69 -6.50 -1.83
C VAL A 150 1.66 -5.38 -1.92
N LEU A 151 0.61 -5.50 -1.12
CA LEU A 151 -0.34 -4.41 -0.94
C LEU A 151 0.23 -3.45 0.10
N VAL A 152 0.28 -2.18 -0.25
CA VAL A 152 0.82 -1.13 0.59
C VAL A 152 -0.26 -0.08 0.81
N LEU A 153 -0.48 0.26 2.07
CA LEU A 153 -1.40 1.30 2.50
C LEU A 153 -0.59 2.46 3.05
N GLU A 154 -0.55 3.55 2.30
CA GLU A 154 0.18 4.77 2.64
C GLU A 154 -0.73 5.78 3.33
N PHE A 155 -0.15 6.59 4.20
CA PHE A 155 -0.81 7.75 4.78
C PHE A 155 -0.61 8.95 3.88
N LEU A 156 -1.70 9.58 3.47
CA LEU A 156 -1.61 10.85 2.73
C LEU A 156 -1.26 11.96 3.73
N PRO A 157 -0.29 12.83 3.41
CA PRO A 157 -0.01 13.99 4.24
C PRO A 157 -1.28 14.84 4.31
N LYS A 158 -1.77 15.09 5.53
CA LYS A 158 -2.73 16.18 5.71
C LYS A 158 -1.96 17.47 5.46
N GLU A 159 -2.42 18.29 4.52
CA GLU A 159 -1.91 19.65 4.41
C GLU A 159 -1.96 20.27 5.81
N PRO A 160 -0.84 20.76 6.36
CA PRO A 160 -0.89 21.50 7.60
C PRO A 160 -1.70 22.75 7.31
N ILE A 161 -2.94 22.77 7.81
CA ILE A 161 -3.73 23.99 7.87
C ILE A 161 -3.07 24.83 8.96
N LEU A 162 -1.99 25.52 8.58
CA LEU A 162 -1.43 26.64 9.33
C LEU A 162 -2.48 27.77 9.27
N TYR A 163 -3.40 27.77 10.25
CA TYR A 163 -4.16 28.94 10.72
C TYR A 163 -3.21 29.87 11.53
N PRO A 164 -3.54 31.12 11.93
CA PRO A 164 -4.75 31.95 11.75
C PRO A 164 -4.43 33.36 11.14
N ASP A 165 -5.43 34.26 11.13
CA ASP A 165 -5.46 35.64 10.58
C ASP A 165 -4.23 36.53 10.83
#